data_AF-A0A815D420-F1
#
_entry.id   AF-A0A815D420-F1
#
_cell.length_a   1.000
_cell.length_b   1.000
_cell.length_c   1.000
_cell.angle_alpha   90.00
_cell.angle_beta   90.00
_cell.angle_gamma   90.00
#
_symmetry.space_group_name_H-M   'P 1'
#
loop_
_entity.id
_entity.type
_entity.pdbx_description
1 polymer ?
#
loop_
_entity_poly.entity_id
_entity_poly.type
_entity_poly.pdbx_seq_one_letter_code
_entity_poly.pdbx_strand_id
1 'polypeptide(L)'
;DMRFYTGDQFPSRYRNGAFAAFHGSWNKNNGTGYKIIFIPFDNNTNRPMGYYEDFVYGFLTNPSGPDTFGRPVGLLVLKDGSLLFSEDGNNRLYRVQYKKRR
;
A
#
# COMPACT_ATOMS: atom_id res chain seq x y z
N ASP A 1 5.92 2.30 -6.62
CA ASP A 1 5.82 3.74 -6.26
C ASP A 1 5.80 3.89 -4.74
N MET A 2 6.12 5.06 -4.20
CA MET A 2 6.03 5.38 -2.78
C MET A 2 5.55 6.83 -2.58
N ARG A 3 4.70 7.04 -1.58
CA ARG A 3 4.16 8.36 -1.22
C ARG A 3 4.13 8.55 0.29
N PHE A 4 4.64 9.68 0.78
CA PHE A 4 4.37 10.13 2.14
C PHE A 4 2.89 10.45 2.30
N TYR A 5 2.32 10.08 3.45
CA TYR A 5 0.94 10.34 3.77
C TYR A 5 0.80 11.61 4.61
N THR A 6 0.26 12.65 3.98
CA THR A 6 0.02 13.97 4.58
C THR A 6 -1.46 14.23 4.86
N GLY A 7 -2.34 13.27 4.55
CA GLY A 7 -3.78 13.38 4.84
C GLY A 7 -4.12 13.03 6.29
N ASP A 8 -5.38 13.26 6.66
CA ASP A 8 -5.90 13.00 8.01
C ASP A 8 -7.13 12.08 8.03
N GLN A 9 -7.53 11.59 6.84
CA GLN A 9 -8.69 10.74 6.54
C GLN A 9 -8.59 9.34 7.17
N PHE A 10 -7.44 8.68 7.02
CA PHE A 10 -7.14 7.43 7.69
C PHE A 10 -6.89 7.64 9.21
N PRO A 11 -7.06 6.57 10.04
CA PRO A 11 -6.76 6.64 11.46
C PRO A 11 -5.39 7.24 11.76
N SER A 12 -5.25 7.88 12.93
CA SER A 12 -4.03 8.63 13.32
C SER A 12 -2.74 7.83 13.20
N ARG A 13 -2.79 6.50 13.38
CA ARG A 13 -1.66 5.59 13.21
C ARG A 13 -1.01 5.63 11.81
N TYR A 14 -1.73 6.07 10.79
CA TYR A 14 -1.24 6.19 9.42
C TYR A 14 -0.63 7.57 9.12
N ARG A 15 -0.83 8.55 10.00
CA ARG A 15 -0.30 9.91 9.82
C ARG A 15 1.21 9.91 10.03
N ASN A 16 1.90 10.79 9.32
CA ASN A 16 3.36 10.89 9.36
C ASN A 16 4.05 9.56 9.02
N GLY A 17 3.61 8.90 7.95
CA GLY A 17 4.28 7.72 7.41
C GLY A 17 4.27 7.72 5.90
N ALA A 18 4.60 6.59 5.29
CA ALA A 18 4.58 6.44 3.83
C ALA A 18 3.81 5.19 3.41
N PHE A 19 3.11 5.28 2.29
CA PHE A 19 2.58 4.13 1.57
C PHE A 19 3.54 3.74 0.45
N ALA A 20 3.71 2.43 0.22
CA ALA A 20 4.47 1.94 -0.92
C ALA A 20 3.72 0.81 -1.62
N ALA A 21 3.80 0.80 -2.95
CA ALA A 21 3.23 -0.25 -3.79
C ALA A 21 4.30 -1.30 -4.06
N PHE A 22 4.04 -2.53 -3.61
CA PHE A 22 4.84 -3.71 -3.95
C PHE A 22 4.20 -4.40 -5.15
N HIS A 23 4.79 -4.20 -6.32
CA HIS A 23 4.30 -4.74 -7.60
C HIS A 23 4.22 -6.26 -7.63
N GLY A 24 5.13 -6.93 -6.91
CA GLY A 24 5.24 -8.38 -6.87
C GLY A 24 6.61 -8.87 -7.35
N SER A 25 7.09 -9.95 -6.75
CA SER A 25 8.35 -10.58 -7.15
C SER A 25 8.25 -11.21 -8.54
N TRP A 26 9.29 -11.04 -9.36
CA TRP A 26 9.42 -11.70 -10.67
C TRP A 26 10.50 -12.80 -10.70
N ASN A 27 11.45 -12.79 -9.75
CA ASN A 27 12.58 -13.72 -9.70
C ASN A 27 12.71 -14.37 -8.31
N LYS A 28 11.68 -15.10 -7.89
CA LYS A 28 11.65 -15.80 -6.59
C LYS A 28 10.80 -17.07 -6.70
N ASN A 29 11.24 -18.15 -6.08
CA ASN A 29 10.52 -19.44 -6.10
C ASN A 29 9.12 -19.34 -5.50
N ASN A 30 8.96 -18.56 -4.42
CA ASN A 30 7.67 -18.25 -3.83
C ASN A 30 7.39 -16.75 -3.98
N GLY A 31 6.24 -16.43 -4.56
CA GLY A 31 5.75 -15.08 -4.76
C GLY A 31 5.69 -14.26 -3.46
N THR A 32 6.07 -13.00 -3.52
CA THR A 32 5.90 -12.03 -2.43
C THR A 32 5.63 -10.64 -2.97
N GLY A 33 5.11 -9.74 -2.13
CA GLY A 33 4.62 -8.43 -2.56
C GLY A 33 3.14 -8.49 -2.93
N TYR A 34 2.77 -7.93 -4.09
CA TYR A 34 1.39 -7.88 -4.58
C TYR A 34 0.45 -7.18 -3.58
N LYS A 35 0.88 -6.03 -3.06
CA LYS A 35 0.17 -5.31 -2.02
C LYS A 35 0.59 -3.85 -1.92
N ILE A 36 -0.22 -3.06 -1.24
CA ILE A 36 0.16 -1.76 -0.68
C ILE A 36 0.54 -1.97 0.78
N ILE A 37 1.68 -1.41 1.17
CA ILE A 37 2.17 -1.40 2.55
C ILE A 37 2.14 0.01 3.13
N PHE A 38 2.17 0.11 4.45
CA PHE A 38 2.41 1.34 5.20
C PHE A 38 3.74 1.23 5.98
N ILE A 39 4.57 2.25 5.91
CA ILE A 39 5.83 2.39 6.61
C ILE A 39 5.63 3.45 7.70
N PRO A 40 5.55 3.07 8.99
CA PRO A 40 5.44 4.02 10.07
C PRO A 40 6.77 4.74 10.32
N PHE A 41 6.67 6.02 10.69
CA PHE A 41 7.82 6.81 11.12
C PHE A 41 7.67 7.14 12.60
N ASP A 42 8.80 7.19 13.28
CA ASP A 42 8.88 7.68 14.64
C ASP A 42 8.67 9.22 14.63
N ASN A 43 7.66 9.68 15.37
CA ASN A 43 7.26 11.09 15.38
C ASN A 43 8.29 12.03 16.02
N ASN A 44 9.22 11.52 16.82
CA ASN A 44 10.23 12.34 17.49
C ASN A 44 11.47 12.52 16.59
N THR A 45 11.83 11.48 15.84
CA THR A 45 13.05 11.44 15.02
C THR A 45 12.79 11.65 13.53
N ASN A 46 11.53 11.57 13.09
CA ASN A 46 11.12 11.56 11.67
C ASN A 46 11.86 10.50 10.84
N ARG A 47 12.18 9.35 11.46
CA ARG A 47 12.84 8.22 10.79
C ARG A 47 11.89 7.03 10.67
N PRO A 48 11.99 6.23 9.60
CA PRO A 48 11.20 5.00 9.48
C PRO A 48 11.55 4.05 10.62
N MET A 49 10.54 3.38 11.19
CA MET A 49 10.71 2.50 12.35
C MET A 49 11.37 1.14 12.04
N GLY A 50 11.80 0.94 10.79
CA GLY A 50 12.49 -0.29 10.36
C GLY A 50 11.57 -1.46 9.99
N TYR A 51 10.26 -1.26 9.96
CA TYR A 51 9.28 -2.25 9.53
C TYR A 51 8.21 -1.62 8.64
N TYR A 52 7.35 -2.46 8.06
CA TYR A 52 6.14 -2.03 7.36
C TYR A 52 4.95 -2.91 7.79
N GLU A 53 3.76 -2.41 7.54
CA GLU A 53 2.48 -3.07 7.78
C GLU A 53 1.73 -3.27 6.46
N ASP A 54 1.00 -4.36 6.32
CA ASP A 54 0.12 -4.56 5.17
C ASP A 54 -1.08 -3.60 5.26
N PHE A 55 -1.38 -2.90 4.16
CA PHE A 55 -2.49 -1.94 4.09
C PHE A 55 -3.61 -2.41 3.16
N VAL A 56 -3.29 -2.68 1.89
CA VAL A 56 -4.19 -3.35 0.93
C VAL A 56 -3.47 -4.58 0.41
N TYR A 57 -3.98 -5.75 0.72
CA TYR A 57 -3.32 -7.03 0.43
C TYR A 57 -4.33 -8.08 -0.01
N GLY A 58 -3.83 -9.25 -0.42
CA GLY A 58 -4.63 -10.36 -0.93
C GLY A 58 -4.59 -10.56 -2.44
N PHE A 59 -3.87 -9.69 -3.18
CA PHE A 59 -3.77 -9.83 -4.64
C PHE A 59 -3.02 -11.08 -5.07
N LEU A 60 -2.04 -11.55 -4.31
CA LEU A 60 -1.39 -12.84 -4.52
C LEU A 60 -2.28 -13.96 -3.94
N THR A 61 -2.81 -14.80 -4.81
CA THR A 61 -3.74 -15.88 -4.42
C THR A 61 -3.05 -17.22 -4.26
N ASN A 62 -1.92 -17.43 -4.93
CA ASN A 62 -1.09 -18.62 -4.79
C ASN A 62 0.38 -18.20 -4.87
N PRO A 63 1.23 -18.43 -3.84
CA PRO A 63 2.63 -18.05 -3.90
C PRO A 63 3.52 -19.03 -4.69
N SER A 64 3.14 -20.30 -4.84
CA SER A 64 4.03 -21.34 -5.39
C SER A 64 4.11 -21.35 -6.91
N GLY A 65 3.00 -21.12 -7.60
CA GLY A 65 2.97 -20.53 -8.93
C GLY A 65 2.34 -19.17 -8.71
N PRO A 66 3.08 -18.04 -8.75
CA PRO A 66 2.64 -16.74 -8.24
C PRO A 66 1.41 -16.18 -8.99
N ASP A 67 0.25 -16.78 -8.74
CA ASP A 67 -1.04 -16.41 -9.31
C ASP A 67 -1.54 -15.19 -8.57
N THR A 68 -1.99 -14.20 -9.34
CA THR A 68 -2.42 -12.93 -8.79
C THR A 68 -3.58 -12.36 -9.59
N PHE A 69 -4.49 -11.68 -8.91
CA PHE A 69 -5.54 -10.91 -9.58
C PHE A 69 -5.17 -9.45 -9.82
N GLY A 70 -3.95 -9.00 -9.50
CA GLY A 70 -3.52 -7.63 -9.82
C GLY A 70 -2.18 -7.26 -9.21
N ARG A 71 -1.50 -6.30 -9.82
CA ARG A 71 -0.12 -5.92 -9.48
C ARG A 71 -0.05 -4.41 -9.21
N PRO A 72 -0.01 -3.97 -7.95
CA PRO A 72 -0.04 -2.54 -7.63
C PRO A 72 1.18 -1.77 -8.16
N VAL A 73 0.97 -0.60 -8.77
CA VAL A 73 2.03 0.20 -9.43
C VAL A 73 2.17 1.59 -8.81
N GLY A 74 1.21 2.48 -9.13
CA GLY A 74 1.26 3.91 -8.83
C GLY A 74 0.40 4.27 -7.63
N LEU A 75 0.81 5.31 -6.90
CA LEU A 75 0.13 5.82 -5.72
C LEU A 75 -0.12 7.33 -5.85
N LEU A 76 -1.30 7.76 -5.41
CA LEU A 76 -1.66 9.17 -5.26
C LEU A 76 -2.49 9.36 -3.98
N VAL A 77 -2.05 10.27 -3.11
CA VAL A 77 -2.89 10.78 -2.01
C VAL A 77 -3.76 11.90 -2.58
N LEU A 78 -5.08 11.71 -2.53
CA LEU A 78 -6.05 12.71 -2.99
C LEU A 78 -6.20 13.84 -1.96
N LYS A 79 -6.77 14.97 -2.40
CA LYS A 79 -6.97 16.16 -1.55
C LYS A 79 -7.80 15.89 -0.29
N ASP A 80 -8.68 14.90 -0.34
CA ASP A 80 -9.51 14.49 0.80
C ASP A 80 -8.81 13.49 1.73
N GLY A 81 -7.53 13.20 1.49
CA GLY A 81 -6.72 12.24 2.23
C GLY A 81 -6.98 10.78 1.88
N SER A 82 -7.85 10.46 0.91
CA SER A 82 -7.98 9.07 0.44
C SER A 82 -6.78 8.65 -0.42
N LEU A 83 -6.49 7.35 -0.45
CA LEU A 83 -5.41 6.79 -1.27
C LEU A 83 -5.96 6.23 -2.56
N LEU A 84 -5.46 6.71 -3.68
CA LEU A 84 -5.66 6.13 -5.00
C LEU A 84 -4.45 5.28 -5.37
N PHE A 85 -4.69 4.11 -5.95
CA PHE A 85 -3.62 3.31 -6.54
C PHE A 85 -4.05 2.65 -7.84
N SER A 86 -3.09 2.41 -8.72
CA SER A 86 -3.28 1.65 -9.96
C SER A 86 -2.72 0.24 -9.84
N GLU A 87 -3.25 -0.67 -10.66
CA GLU A 87 -2.62 -1.96 -10.95
C GLU A 87 -2.62 -2.24 -12.46
N ASP A 88 -1.55 -2.85 -12.95
CA ASP A 88 -1.33 -3.07 -14.40
C ASP A 88 -1.74 -4.47 -14.89
N GLY A 89 -2.07 -5.39 -13.98
CA GLY A 89 -2.54 -6.73 -14.35
C GLY A 89 -3.90 -6.72 -15.05
N ASN A 90 -4.77 -5.77 -14.72
CA ASN A 90 -6.10 -5.62 -15.31
C ASN A 90 -6.46 -4.17 -15.64
N ASN A 91 -5.49 -3.25 -15.64
CA ASN A 91 -5.67 -1.83 -15.92
C ASN A 91 -6.70 -1.14 -15.02
N ARG A 92 -6.72 -1.45 -13.72
CA ARG A 92 -7.67 -0.87 -12.77
C ARG A 92 -7.05 0.23 -11.91
N LEU A 93 -7.94 1.08 -11.44
CA LEU A 93 -7.68 2.13 -10.48
C LEU A 93 -8.59 1.90 -9.27
N TYR A 94 -8.02 1.91 -8.07
CA TYR A 94 -8.72 1.70 -6.82
C TYR A 94 -8.60 2.93 -5.94
N ARG A 95 -9.67 3.27 -5.22
CA ARG A 95 -9.67 4.30 -4.17
C ARG A 95 -9.98 3.68 -2.82
N VAL A 96 -9.10 3.92 -1.86
CA VAL A 96 -9.23 3.49 -0.47
C VAL A 96 -9.62 4.70 0.36
N GLN A 97 -10.79 4.63 1.00
CA GLN A 97 -11.31 5.65 1.89
C GLN A 97 -11.74 5.01 3.21
N TYR A 98 -11.35 5.60 4.33
CA TYR A 98 -11.83 5.22 5.65
C TYR A 98 -13.19 5.87 5.97
N LYS A 99 -14.19 5.06 6.28
CA LYS A 99 -15.47 5.53 6.80
C LYS A 99 -15.59 5.04 8.24
N LYS A 100 -15.46 5.97 9.20
CA LYS A 100 -15.67 5.65 10.61
C LYS A 100 -17.08 5.10 10.78
N ARG A 101 -17.23 3.84 11.24
CA ARG A 101 -18.55 3.32 11.63
C ARG A 101 -19.02 4.14 12.83
N ARG A 102 -20.29 4.56 12.78
CA ARG A 102 -20.97 5.19 13.91
C ARG A 102 -21.26 4.15 14.97
#